data_AF-A0A975F295-F1
#
_entry.id   AF-A0A975F295-F1
#
_cell.length_a   1.000
_cell.length_b   1.000
_cell.length_c   1.000
_cell.angle_alpha   90.00
_cell.angle_beta   90.00
_cell.angle_gamma   90.00
#
_symmetry.space_group_name_H-M   'P 1'
#
loop_
_entity.id
_entity.type
_entity.pdbx_description
1 polymer ?
#
loop_
_entity_poly.entity_id
_entity_poly.type
_entity_poly.pdbx_seq_one_letter_code
_entity_poly.pdbx_strand_id
1 'polypeptide(L)'
;MLNTVLIDTGPLIALFDRDDKYHKSILEFIKKTSYRFISTTAVLTEAMYMLDFNVAVQISFLEWIMKEGVIIHEIKQSNIKRIIDLTRKYDDKPMDFADATLVIAAEEREIRQIISIDSDFDIYRLYNKAKIENIFTYRCQHPLQPDICFCTKVAHTVSTALFCQHKILQDCDKTYKRQHCKRNDGTFLQCLFLPPFW
;
A
#
# COMPACT_ATOMS: atom_id res chain seq x y z
N MET A 1 0.90 -2.81 -26.11
CA MET A 1 -0.36 -2.56 -25.38
C MET A 1 -0.01 -1.85 -24.10
N LEU A 2 -0.72 -0.79 -23.72
CA LEU A 2 -0.53 -0.15 -22.41
C LEU A 2 -1.02 -1.12 -21.33
N ASN A 3 -0.17 -1.44 -20.37
CA ASN A 3 -0.57 -2.26 -19.23
C ASN A 3 -1.49 -1.43 -18.33
N THR A 4 -2.61 -2.00 -17.93
CA THR A 4 -3.58 -1.35 -17.04
C THR A 4 -3.36 -1.85 -15.62
N VAL A 5 -3.34 -0.93 -14.65
CA VAL A 5 -3.09 -1.25 -13.24
C VAL A 5 -4.11 -0.52 -12.36
N LEU A 6 -4.52 -1.16 -11.26
CA LEU A 6 -5.28 -0.47 -10.22
C LEU A 6 -4.36 0.46 -9.42
N ILE A 7 -4.89 1.59 -8.96
CA ILE A 7 -4.19 2.47 -8.02
C ILE A 7 -5.09 2.79 -6.83
N ASP A 8 -4.51 2.60 -5.65
CA ASP A 8 -5.15 2.75 -4.35
C ASP A 8 -5.01 4.18 -3.76
N THR A 9 -5.72 4.47 -2.68
CA THR A 9 -5.76 5.77 -1.99
C THR A 9 -4.35 6.23 -1.59
N GLY A 10 -3.55 5.36 -0.95
CA GLY A 10 -2.22 5.71 -0.45
C GLY A 10 -1.29 6.29 -1.52
N PRO A 11 -1.03 5.58 -2.65
CA PRO A 11 -0.27 6.11 -3.78
C PRO A 11 -0.79 7.43 -4.35
N LEU A 12 -2.11 7.63 -4.40
CA LEU A 12 -2.69 8.88 -4.89
C LEU A 12 -2.38 10.03 -3.94
N ILE A 13 -2.53 9.84 -2.63
CA ILE A 13 -2.14 10.84 -1.63
C ILE A 13 -0.65 11.15 -1.76
N ALA A 14 0.20 10.13 -1.76
CA ALA A 14 1.65 10.30 -1.85
C ALA A 14 2.09 11.00 -3.15
N LEU A 15 1.35 10.86 -4.26
CA LEU A 15 1.67 11.55 -5.50
C LEU A 15 1.44 13.07 -5.40
N PHE A 16 0.43 13.51 -4.65
CA PHE A 16 -0.02 14.91 -4.59
C PHE A 16 0.42 15.65 -3.33
N ASP A 17 0.65 14.94 -2.23
CA ASP A 17 1.30 15.46 -1.03
C ASP A 17 2.82 15.34 -1.16
N ARG A 18 3.51 16.48 -1.21
CA ARG A 18 4.97 16.55 -1.36
C ARG A 18 5.71 16.17 -0.08
N ASP A 19 5.05 16.26 1.07
CA ASP A 19 5.61 15.96 2.38
C ASP A 19 5.34 14.51 2.80
N ASP A 20 4.52 13.76 2.04
CA ASP A 20 4.31 12.33 2.25
C ASP A 20 5.64 11.56 2.10
N LYS A 21 5.91 10.68 3.08
CA LYS A 21 7.15 9.89 3.14
C LYS A 21 7.39 9.01 1.90
N TYR A 22 6.34 8.62 1.18
CA TYR A 22 6.42 7.82 -0.03
C TYR A 22 6.43 8.64 -1.32
N HIS A 23 6.25 9.98 -1.25
CA HIS A 23 6.12 10.88 -2.40
C HIS A 23 7.17 10.62 -3.47
N LYS A 24 8.46 10.66 -3.09
CA LYS A 24 9.57 10.47 -4.04
C LYS A 24 9.53 9.09 -4.71
N SER A 25 9.23 8.04 -3.96
CA SER A 25 9.22 6.67 -4.47
C SER A 25 8.06 6.42 -5.41
N ILE A 26 6.87 6.92 -5.07
CA ILE A 26 5.69 6.83 -5.93
C ILE A 26 5.89 7.65 -7.21
N LEU A 27 6.39 8.88 -7.09
CA LEU A 27 6.65 9.76 -8.23
C LEU A 27 7.66 9.12 -9.20
N GLU A 28 8.75 8.55 -8.70
CA GLU A 28 9.72 7.84 -9.53
C GLU A 28 9.13 6.59 -10.19
N PHE A 29 8.35 5.80 -9.45
CA PHE A 29 7.70 4.60 -9.97
C PHE A 29 6.75 4.93 -11.12
N ILE A 30 5.89 5.94 -10.93
CA ILE A 30 4.94 6.39 -11.95
C ILE A 30 5.66 6.97 -13.17
N LYS A 31 6.74 7.74 -12.99
CA LYS A 31 7.54 8.29 -14.11
C LYS A 31 8.25 7.23 -14.94
N LYS A 32 8.70 6.14 -14.32
CA LYS A 32 9.46 5.06 -14.98
C LYS A 32 8.56 4.05 -15.70
N THR A 33 7.24 4.15 -15.52
CA THR A 33 6.29 3.16 -16.01
C THR A 33 5.32 3.79 -17.01
N SER A 34 4.76 2.97 -17.90
CA SER A 34 3.73 3.38 -18.85
C SER A 34 2.46 2.60 -18.58
N TYR A 35 1.89 2.82 -17.39
CA TYR A 35 0.63 2.23 -16.98
C TYR A 35 -0.53 3.19 -17.23
N ARG A 36 -1.70 2.61 -17.52
CA ARG A 36 -2.97 3.30 -17.40
C ARG A 36 -3.57 2.97 -16.04
N PHE A 37 -3.75 3.99 -15.21
CA PHE A 37 -4.27 3.83 -13.86
C PHE A 37 -5.79 3.74 -13.86
N ILE A 38 -6.32 2.78 -13.11
CA ILE A 38 -7.75 2.64 -12.85
C ILE A 38 -7.98 2.74 -11.35
N SER A 39 -9.02 3.47 -10.94
CA SER A 39 -9.46 3.50 -9.55
C SER A 39 -10.98 3.66 -9.48
N THR A 40 -11.55 3.79 -8.29
CA THR A 40 -13.00 3.94 -8.08
C THR A 40 -13.32 5.25 -7.40
N THR A 41 -14.57 5.72 -7.51
CA THR A 41 -15.00 6.95 -6.83
C THR A 41 -14.82 6.89 -5.31
N ALA A 42 -14.91 5.71 -4.68
CA ALA A 42 -14.65 5.54 -3.25
C ALA A 42 -13.21 5.91 -2.88
N VAL A 43 -12.23 5.33 -3.60
CA VAL A 43 -10.80 5.65 -3.44
C VAL A 43 -10.52 7.13 -3.71
N LEU A 44 -11.10 7.69 -4.78
CA LEU A 44 -10.91 9.10 -5.09
C LEU A 44 -11.49 10.02 -4.01
N THR A 45 -12.58 9.61 -3.35
CA THR A 45 -13.22 10.36 -2.25
C THR A 45 -12.31 10.38 -1.02
N GLU A 46 -11.71 9.25 -0.66
CA GLU A 46 -10.72 9.19 0.42
C GLU A 46 -9.48 10.03 0.12
N ALA A 47 -8.94 9.92 -1.11
CA ALA A 47 -7.82 10.75 -1.52
C ALA A 47 -8.17 12.25 -1.46
N MET A 48 -9.34 12.65 -1.95
CA MET A 48 -9.81 14.04 -1.85
C MET A 48 -9.93 14.49 -0.39
N TYR A 49 -10.48 13.66 0.49
CA TYR A 49 -10.60 13.94 1.91
C TYR A 49 -9.22 14.13 2.57
N MET A 50 -8.27 13.24 2.28
CA MET A 50 -6.92 13.32 2.85
C MET A 50 -6.07 14.48 2.30
N LEU A 51 -6.41 15.00 1.12
CA LEU A 51 -5.77 16.18 0.51
C LEU A 51 -6.43 17.52 0.90
N ASP A 52 -7.38 17.53 1.83
CA ASP A 52 -8.16 18.72 2.21
C ASP A 52 -7.34 19.82 2.91
N PHE A 53 -6.10 19.53 3.31
CA PHE A 53 -5.16 20.50 3.85
C PHE A 53 -4.84 21.63 2.86
N ASN A 54 -5.07 21.45 1.55
CA ASN A 54 -4.85 22.48 0.55
C ASN A 54 -5.78 22.33 -0.68
N VAL A 55 -6.69 23.29 -0.86
CA VAL A 55 -7.63 23.32 -2.00
C VAL A 55 -6.92 23.33 -3.36
N ALA A 56 -5.76 23.98 -3.49
CA ALA A 56 -5.01 23.97 -4.75
C ALA A 56 -4.47 22.57 -5.10
N VAL A 57 -4.16 21.75 -4.09
CA VAL A 57 -3.75 20.35 -4.28
C VAL A 57 -4.94 19.50 -4.71
N GLN A 58 -6.11 19.68 -4.08
CA GLN A 58 -7.36 19.03 -4.52
C GLN A 58 -7.72 19.40 -5.98
N ILE A 59 -7.63 20.68 -6.35
CA ILE A 59 -7.85 21.12 -7.74
C ILE A 59 -6.84 20.47 -8.67
N SER A 60 -5.56 20.41 -8.30
CA SER A 60 -4.53 19.75 -9.11
C SER A 60 -4.82 18.25 -9.30
N PHE A 61 -5.34 17.57 -8.28
CA PHE A 61 -5.75 16.18 -8.36
C PHE A 61 -6.96 16.00 -9.30
N LEU A 62 -7.97 16.85 -9.20
CA LEU A 62 -9.13 16.86 -10.10
C LEU A 62 -8.75 17.16 -11.56
N GLU A 63 -7.84 18.12 -11.79
CA GLU A 63 -7.31 18.40 -13.13
C GLU A 63 -6.54 17.22 -13.71
N TRP A 64 -5.82 16.47 -12.87
CA TRP A 64 -5.14 15.26 -13.30
C TRP A 64 -6.11 14.14 -13.67
N ILE A 65 -7.19 13.97 -12.89
CA ILE A 65 -8.29 13.06 -13.22
C ILE A 65 -8.97 13.48 -14.54
N MET A 66 -9.24 14.77 -14.73
CA MET A 66 -9.84 15.33 -15.96
C MET A 66 -8.99 15.04 -17.20
N LYS A 67 -7.67 15.00 -17.05
CA LYS A 67 -6.70 14.65 -18.11
C LYS A 67 -6.48 13.13 -18.25
N GLU A 68 -7.38 12.32 -17.70
CA GLU A 68 -7.30 10.85 -17.72
C GLU A 68 -6.05 10.29 -17.04
N GLY A 69 -5.46 11.04 -16.10
CA GLY A 69 -4.35 10.56 -15.28
C GLY A 69 -4.72 9.30 -14.51
N VAL A 70 -5.98 9.20 -14.07
CA VAL A 70 -6.61 7.97 -13.59
C VAL A 70 -8.00 7.84 -14.19
N ILE A 71 -8.34 6.64 -14.65
CA ILE A 71 -9.66 6.33 -15.18
C ILE A 71 -10.56 5.83 -14.04
N ILE A 72 -11.74 6.43 -13.91
CA ILE A 72 -12.72 6.04 -12.91
C ILE A 72 -13.46 4.79 -13.40
N HIS A 73 -13.41 3.71 -12.63
CA HIS A 73 -14.27 2.55 -12.81
C HIS A 73 -15.58 2.76 -12.06
N GLU A 74 -16.69 2.63 -12.79
CA GLU A 74 -18.04 2.75 -12.27
C GLU A 74 -18.43 1.50 -11.47
N ILE A 75 -18.86 1.71 -10.22
CA ILE A 75 -19.46 0.66 -9.38
C ILE A 75 -20.98 0.75 -9.51
N LYS A 76 -21.62 -0.35 -9.88
CA LYS A 76 -23.06 -0.46 -10.09
C LYS A 76 -23.77 -0.98 -8.84
N GLN A 77 -25.07 -0.72 -8.75
CA GLN A 77 -25.93 -1.27 -7.68
C GLN A 77 -25.85 -2.81 -7.58
N SER A 78 -25.69 -3.50 -8.72
CA SER A 78 -25.52 -4.95 -8.75
C SER A 78 -24.25 -5.44 -8.06
N ASN A 79 -23.21 -4.61 -7.96
CA ASN A 79 -21.95 -4.97 -7.30
C ASN A 79 -22.07 -4.99 -5.77
N ILE A 80 -23.09 -4.35 -5.20
CA ILE A 80 -23.28 -4.27 -3.74
C ILE A 80 -23.37 -5.67 -3.11
N LYS A 81 -24.02 -6.63 -3.78
CA LYS A 81 -24.06 -8.01 -3.29
C LYS A 81 -22.65 -8.59 -3.14
N ARG A 82 -21.79 -8.40 -4.14
CA ARG A 82 -20.42 -8.88 -4.12
C ARG A 82 -19.57 -8.16 -3.08
N ILE A 83 -19.77 -6.85 -2.91
CA ILE A 83 -19.12 -6.07 -1.84
C ILE A 83 -19.49 -6.63 -0.47
N ILE A 84 -20.77 -6.91 -0.20
CA ILE A 84 -21.20 -7.55 1.05
C ILE A 84 -20.49 -8.90 1.27
N ASP A 85 -20.37 -9.72 0.22
CA ASP A 85 -19.69 -11.02 0.31
C ASP A 85 -18.18 -10.86 0.60
N LEU A 86 -17.54 -9.84 0.03
CA LEU A 86 -16.14 -9.52 0.29
C LEU A 86 -15.94 -9.01 1.72
N THR A 87 -16.76 -8.06 2.18
CA THR A 87 -16.71 -7.51 3.54
C THR A 87 -16.93 -8.60 4.59
N ARG A 88 -17.86 -9.53 4.38
CA ARG A 88 -18.06 -10.68 5.27
C ARG A 88 -16.88 -11.65 5.26
N LYS A 89 -16.23 -11.82 4.11
CA LYS A 89 -15.11 -12.77 3.95
C LYS A 89 -13.85 -12.30 4.65
N TYR A 90 -13.62 -10.99 4.72
CA TYR A 90 -12.45 -10.39 5.35
C TYR A 90 -12.85 -9.60 6.61
N ASP A 91 -13.86 -10.07 7.35
CA ASP A 91 -14.34 -9.42 8.59
C ASP A 91 -13.30 -9.45 9.72
N ASP A 92 -12.38 -10.40 9.65
CA ASP A 92 -11.23 -10.58 10.54
C ASP A 92 -10.09 -9.59 10.25
N LYS A 93 -10.23 -8.74 9.23
CA LYS A 93 -9.20 -7.83 8.71
C LYS A 93 -9.82 -6.48 8.30
N PRO A 94 -9.02 -5.41 8.16
CA PRO A 94 -9.54 -4.17 7.61
C PRO A 94 -9.76 -4.40 6.11
N MET A 95 -10.99 -4.68 5.69
CA MET A 95 -11.42 -4.38 4.33
C MET A 95 -12.46 -3.27 4.45
N ASP A 96 -12.12 -2.11 3.93
CA ASP A 96 -13.08 -1.01 3.84
C ASP A 96 -13.86 -1.06 2.52
N PHE A 97 -14.70 -0.06 2.31
CA PHE A 97 -15.52 0.03 1.11
C PHE A 97 -14.68 0.36 -0.13
N ALA A 98 -13.64 1.20 -0.01
CA ALA A 98 -12.76 1.55 -1.10
C ALA A 98 -12.01 0.31 -1.61
N ASP A 99 -11.41 -0.48 -0.70
CA ASP A 99 -10.77 -1.75 -1.00
C ASP A 99 -11.69 -2.72 -1.74
N ALA A 100 -12.91 -2.90 -1.21
CA ALA A 100 -13.89 -3.78 -1.82
C ALA A 100 -14.22 -3.34 -3.25
N THR A 101 -14.36 -2.04 -3.49
CA THR A 101 -14.64 -1.51 -4.84
C THR A 101 -13.46 -1.69 -5.80
N LEU A 102 -12.21 -1.64 -5.32
CA LEU A 102 -11.03 -1.96 -6.12
C LEU A 102 -10.98 -3.44 -6.49
N VAL A 103 -11.39 -4.34 -5.59
CA VAL A 103 -11.53 -5.76 -5.91
C VAL A 103 -12.61 -5.97 -6.98
N ILE A 104 -13.75 -5.27 -6.93
CA ILE A 104 -14.75 -5.29 -8.02
C ILE A 104 -14.12 -4.83 -9.33
N ALA A 105 -13.39 -3.71 -9.32
CA ALA A 105 -12.72 -3.19 -10.51
C ALA A 105 -11.71 -4.20 -11.10
N ALA A 106 -10.98 -4.89 -10.23
CA ALA A 106 -10.07 -5.97 -10.59
C ALA A 106 -10.81 -7.12 -11.29
N GLU A 107 -11.95 -7.54 -10.72
CA GLU A 107 -12.77 -8.64 -11.22
C GLU A 107 -13.41 -8.30 -12.58
N GLU A 108 -14.03 -7.13 -12.72
CA GLU A 108 -14.75 -6.76 -13.95
C GLU A 108 -13.84 -6.40 -15.12
N ARG A 109 -12.64 -5.89 -14.84
CA ARG A 109 -11.67 -5.50 -15.88
C ARG A 109 -10.55 -6.51 -16.09
N GLU A 110 -10.59 -7.65 -15.39
CA GLU A 110 -9.57 -8.69 -15.41
C GLU A 110 -8.15 -8.16 -15.07
N ILE A 111 -8.07 -7.15 -14.20
CA ILE A 111 -6.81 -6.54 -13.78
C ILE A 111 -6.28 -7.29 -12.56
N ARG A 112 -5.03 -7.74 -12.63
CA ARG A 112 -4.37 -8.50 -11.55
C ARG A 112 -3.26 -7.75 -10.85
N GLN A 113 -3.03 -6.50 -11.23
CA GLN A 113 -1.95 -5.69 -10.70
C GLN A 113 -2.54 -4.45 -10.01
N ILE A 114 -1.99 -4.11 -8.85
CA ILE A 114 -2.32 -2.91 -8.11
C ILE A 114 -1.06 -2.18 -7.67
N ILE A 115 -1.17 -0.87 -7.52
CA ILE A 115 -0.22 -0.04 -6.80
C ILE A 115 -0.93 0.32 -5.49
N SER A 116 -0.42 -0.18 -4.37
CA SER A 116 -0.81 0.24 -3.02
C SER A 116 0.45 0.36 -2.15
N ILE A 117 0.36 1.14 -1.08
CA ILE A 117 1.42 1.32 -0.08
C ILE A 117 1.28 0.30 1.06
N ASP A 118 0.07 -0.15 1.36
CA ASP A 118 -0.18 -1.18 2.36
C ASP A 118 -0.01 -2.61 1.79
N SER A 119 -0.20 -3.59 2.68
CA SER A 119 -0.16 -5.01 2.35
C SER A 119 -1.54 -5.67 2.32
N ASP A 120 -2.63 -4.89 2.40
CA ASP A 120 -3.98 -5.46 2.50
C ASP A 120 -4.37 -6.15 1.19
N PHE A 121 -3.90 -5.64 0.05
CA PHE A 121 -4.09 -6.31 -1.24
C PHE A 121 -3.33 -7.64 -1.39
N ASP A 122 -2.37 -7.97 -0.51
CA ASP A 122 -1.65 -9.26 -0.57
C ASP A 122 -2.54 -10.46 -0.21
N ILE A 123 -3.60 -10.22 0.56
CA ILE A 123 -4.51 -11.24 1.08
C ILE A 123 -5.81 -11.32 0.28
N TYR A 124 -6.21 -10.24 -0.39
CA TYR A 124 -7.43 -10.22 -1.18
C TYR A 124 -7.31 -11.12 -2.42
N ARG A 125 -8.44 -11.70 -2.82
CA ARG A 125 -8.54 -12.71 -3.88
C ARG A 125 -9.76 -12.45 -4.73
N LEU A 126 -9.58 -12.55 -6.05
CA LEU A 126 -10.65 -12.51 -7.05
C LEU A 126 -11.51 -13.79 -6.97
N TYR A 127 -12.63 -13.84 -7.71
CA TYR A 127 -13.52 -15.01 -7.80
C TYR A 127 -12.78 -16.34 -8.04
N ASN A 128 -11.80 -16.36 -8.94
CA ASN A 128 -11.01 -17.55 -9.30
C ASN A 128 -9.88 -17.86 -8.30
N LYS A 129 -9.89 -17.22 -7.12
CA LYS A 129 -8.81 -17.28 -6.11
C LYS A 129 -7.47 -16.72 -6.59
N ALA A 130 -7.43 -16.00 -7.71
CA ALA A 130 -6.22 -15.32 -8.14
C ALA A 130 -5.85 -14.21 -7.14
N LYS A 131 -4.55 -14.08 -6.89
CA LYS A 131 -3.96 -12.99 -6.13
C LYS A 131 -3.95 -11.71 -6.98
N ILE A 132 -4.23 -10.57 -6.33
CA ILE A 132 -3.90 -9.24 -6.83
C ILE A 132 -2.44 -8.96 -6.45
N GLU A 133 -1.60 -8.73 -7.45
CA GLU A 133 -0.18 -8.48 -7.28
C GLU A 133 0.05 -6.98 -7.05
N ASN A 134 0.52 -6.62 -5.85
CA ASN A 134 1.02 -5.27 -5.61
C ASN A 134 2.38 -5.11 -6.32
N ILE A 135 2.41 -4.30 -7.37
CA ILE A 135 3.62 -4.08 -8.18
C ILE A 135 4.48 -2.93 -7.64
N PHE A 136 3.99 -2.19 -6.65
CA PHE A 136 4.78 -1.21 -5.94
C PHE A 136 5.54 -1.89 -4.80
N THR A 137 6.86 -2.02 -4.97
CA THR A 137 7.74 -2.48 -3.91
C THR A 137 8.53 -1.30 -3.37
N TYR A 138 8.10 -0.76 -2.23
CA TYR A 138 8.91 0.22 -1.51
C TYR A 138 10.11 -0.49 -0.90
N ARG A 139 11.30 -0.29 -1.46
CA ARG A 139 12.54 -0.56 -0.74
C ARG A 139 12.84 0.67 0.09
N CYS A 140 12.94 0.54 1.42
CA CYS A 140 13.50 1.59 2.27
C CYS A 140 14.86 2.01 1.71
N GLN A 141 14.90 3.13 0.99
CA GLN A 141 16.13 3.77 0.58
C GLN A 141 16.59 4.63 1.75
N HIS A 142 17.30 4.03 2.70
CA HIS A 142 18.03 4.83 3.67
C HIS A 142 19.26 5.44 2.96
N PRO A 143 19.50 6.76 3.03
CA PRO A 143 20.65 7.39 2.37
C PRO A 143 22.02 7.01 2.97
N LEU A 144 22.09 6.02 3.89
CA LEU A 144 23.33 5.65 4.58
C LEU A 144 23.70 4.17 4.53
N GLN A 145 22.83 3.23 4.15
CA GLN A 145 23.23 1.84 3.86
C GLN A 145 22.03 1.04 3.31
N PRO A 146 22.16 0.37 2.14
CA PRO A 146 21.10 -0.46 1.57
C PRO A 146 20.83 -1.79 2.32
N ASP A 147 21.62 -2.12 3.35
CA ASP A 147 21.58 -3.41 4.06
C ASP A 147 21.12 -3.32 5.53
N ILE A 148 20.70 -2.14 6.01
CA ILE A 148 20.31 -1.93 7.41
C ILE A 148 18.79 -1.79 7.53
N CYS A 149 18.19 -2.72 8.27
CA CYS A 149 16.78 -2.70 8.64
C CYS A 149 16.61 -1.81 9.89
N PHE A 150 15.93 -0.67 9.75
CA PHE A 150 15.54 0.15 10.90
C PHE A 150 14.15 -0.27 11.38
N CYS A 151 14.07 -0.75 12.62
CA CYS A 151 12.80 -0.87 13.34
C CYS A 151 12.44 0.49 13.93
N THR A 152 11.50 1.20 13.32
CA THR A 152 10.83 2.32 14.01
C THR A 152 9.77 1.75 14.95
N LYS A 153 9.77 2.17 16.21
CA LYS A 153 8.67 1.91 17.13
C LYS A 153 7.43 2.61 16.60
N VAL A 154 6.41 1.86 16.21
CA VAL A 154 5.05 2.37 16.17
C VAL A 154 4.60 2.43 17.62
N ALA A 155 4.65 3.63 18.22
CA ALA A 155 3.97 3.87 19.47
C ALA A 155 2.47 3.80 19.15
N HIS A 156 1.82 2.71 19.53
CA HIS A 156 0.54 2.67 20.24
C HIS A 156 0.08 1.21 20.37
N THR A 157 -0.36 0.86 21.58
CA THR A 157 -0.95 -0.41 22.02
C THR A 157 -0.04 -1.64 22.19
N VAL A 158 -0.29 -2.30 23.32
CA VAL A 158 0.56 -3.27 24.01
C VAL A 158 0.36 -4.66 23.42
N SER A 159 1.00 -4.95 22.29
CA SER A 159 1.29 -6.31 21.85
C SER A 159 2.46 -6.28 20.87
N THR A 160 3.63 -6.70 21.34
CA THR A 160 4.88 -6.69 20.59
C THR A 160 4.84 -7.76 19.50
N ALA A 161 4.40 -7.40 18.30
CA ALA A 161 4.65 -8.18 17.08
C ALA A 161 5.70 -7.44 16.25
N LEU A 162 6.91 -8.01 16.14
CA LEU A 162 7.87 -7.62 15.11
C LEU A 162 7.35 -8.16 13.78
N PHE A 163 6.84 -7.29 12.90
CA PHE A 163 6.63 -7.64 11.50
C PHE A 163 7.82 -7.14 10.68
N CYS A 164 8.64 -8.09 10.21
CA CYS A 164 9.69 -7.84 9.23
C CYS A 164 9.16 -8.32 7.87
N GLN A 165 8.78 -7.40 6.99
CA GLN A 165 8.33 -7.75 5.63
C GLN A 165 9.53 -8.06 4.74
N HIS A 166 10.05 -9.29 4.85
CA HIS A 166 10.47 -10.19 3.77
C HIS A 166 10.70 -11.57 4.42
N LYS A 167 10.21 -12.63 3.80
CA LYS A 167 10.19 -14.01 4.34
C LYS A 167 11.53 -14.44 4.98
N ILE A 168 11.38 -15.08 6.16
CA ILE A 168 12.36 -15.87 6.94
C ILE A 168 13.19 -15.06 7.96
N LEU A 169 12.59 -14.83 9.13
CA LEU A 169 13.30 -14.93 10.40
C LEU A 169 12.71 -16.16 11.12
N GLN A 170 13.51 -17.21 11.28
CA GLN A 170 13.20 -18.26 12.26
C GLN A 170 13.60 -17.71 13.63
N ASP A 171 12.60 -17.56 14.51
CA ASP A 171 12.73 -17.34 15.95
C ASP A 171 13.45 -16.07 16.41
N CYS A 172 12.69 -14.97 16.56
CA CYS A 172 13.04 -13.97 17.55
C CYS A 172 12.64 -14.51 18.94
N ASP A 173 13.63 -15.03 19.67
CA ASP A 173 13.47 -15.49 21.05
C ASP A 173 12.92 -14.34 21.93
N LYS A 174 11.81 -14.61 22.61
CA LYS A 174 11.06 -13.65 23.46
C LYS A 174 11.82 -13.24 24.73
N THR A 175 13.03 -13.74 24.93
CA THR A 175 13.84 -13.37 26.08
C THR A 175 14.61 -12.08 25.80
N TYR A 176 14.14 -11.02 26.46
CA TYR A 176 14.74 -9.70 26.56
C TYR A 176 16.19 -9.79 27.07
N LYS A 177 17.20 -10.10 26.22
CA LYS A 177 18.62 -9.81 26.51
C LYS A 177 19.69 -10.02 25.43
N ARG A 178 19.46 -10.51 24.20
CA ARG A 178 20.53 -10.51 23.17
C ARG A 178 20.03 -10.11 21.78
N GLN A 179 20.50 -8.94 21.35
CA GLN A 179 20.05 -8.19 20.17
C GLN A 179 20.87 -8.55 18.93
N HIS A 180 20.70 -9.76 18.40
CA HIS A 180 21.23 -10.11 17.09
C HIS A 180 20.17 -10.74 16.21
N CYS A 181 19.92 -10.14 15.05
CA CYS A 181 19.14 -10.79 13.99
C CYS A 181 20.11 -11.61 13.13
N LYS A 182 19.83 -12.91 12.97
CA LYS A 182 20.65 -13.83 12.18
C LYS A 182 20.05 -13.94 10.77
N ARG A 183 20.87 -13.68 9.75
CA ARG A 183 20.52 -13.93 8.34
C ARG A 183 20.53 -15.43 8.04
N ASN A 184 19.87 -15.85 6.96
CA ASN A 184 19.89 -17.25 6.48
C ASN A 184 21.29 -17.74 6.06
N ASP A 185 22.22 -16.82 5.77
CA ASP A 185 23.63 -17.11 5.46
C ASP A 185 24.51 -17.25 6.73
N GLY A 186 23.92 -17.14 7.92
CA GLY A 186 24.62 -17.28 9.20
C GLY A 186 25.20 -15.97 9.76
N THR A 187 25.07 -14.86 9.04
CA THR A 187 25.62 -13.56 9.48
C THR A 187 24.76 -12.92 10.57
N PHE A 188 25.38 -12.37 11.62
CA PHE A 188 24.68 -11.66 12.69
C PHE A 188 24.66 -10.15 12.42
N LEU A 189 23.48 -9.54 12.42
CA LEU A 189 23.30 -8.10 12.37
C LEU A 189 23.16 -7.54 13.79
N GLN A 190 23.85 -6.44 14.05
CA GLN A 190 23.71 -5.66 15.28
C GLN A 190 22.53 -4.70 15.13
N CYS A 191 21.49 -4.86 15.94
CA CYS A 191 20.39 -3.91 16.00
C CYS A 191 20.85 -2.67 16.75
N LEU A 192 21.09 -1.56 16.04
CA LEU A 192 21.40 -0.27 16.66
C LEU A 192 20.11 0.37 17.17
N PHE A 193 19.98 0.50 18.50
CA PHE A 193 18.99 1.38 19.11
C PHE A 193 19.48 2.82 18.96
N LEU A 194 18.81 3.61 18.11
CA LEU A 194 18.97 5.06 18.19
C LEU A 194 18.24 5.55 19.45
N PRO A 195 18.86 6.41 20.29
CA PRO A 195 18.13 7.09 21.36
C PRO A 195 16.97 7.90 20.77
N PRO A 196 15.86 8.07 21.51
CA PRO A 196 14.80 8.97 21.09
C PRO A 196 15.37 10.40 21.05
N PHE A 197 15.61 10.93 19.86
CA PHE A 197 15.84 12.35 19.66
C PHE A 197 14.54 13.01 19.18
N TRP A 198 14.28 14.15 19.80
CA TRP A 198 13.10 15.01 19.76
C TRP A 198 12.67 15.43 18.37
#